data_AF-S4RA72-F1
#
_entry.id   AF-S4RA72-F1
#
_cell.length_a   1.000
_cell.length_b   1.000
_cell.length_c   1.000
_cell.angle_alpha   90.00
_cell.angle_beta   90.00
_cell.angle_gamma   90.00
#
_symmetry.space_group_name_H-M   'P 1'
#
loop_
_entity.id
_entity.type
_entity.pdbx_description
1 polymer ?
#
loop_
_entity_poly.entity_id
_entity_poly.type
_entity_poly.pdbx_seq_one_letter_code
_entity_poly.pdbx_strand_id
1 'polypeptide(L)'
;LQNEAMTGSHTQRRIFSRFTLALMEDTGWYHANYSHAEALGWGRGLGCVFAMQSCKAWMDHRSDSGLNVAPFCKEVRGHPLRLGCGAGRSALVLCNLQRYTNPLPTHYQYLDFLPGVSSADMQLYGGLVEIADYCPFSQEFSWHEGGAFSRGSACQNPRNQPDERVNYGLETYGQESACIEQGSTFHMQRCGHKRAIPDWGSGCYRVTCSPKGGVTVWIGGMDFPCSHAGQAIRVAVRAGQWLHVGSLRCPPCSEVCPACPPDMEPRPGTTRQLETDACPSFSPGLTATLWMLLLNTIPHLLGVLCVEL
;
A
#
# COMPACT_ATOMS: atom_id res chain seq x y z
N LEU A 1 20.11 6.11 -9.27
CA LEU A 1 19.20 7.26 -9.52
C LEU A 1 17.88 6.73 -10.06
N GLN A 2 17.00 6.19 -9.20
CA GLN A 2 15.89 5.35 -9.67
C GLN A 2 14.89 6.06 -10.60
N ASN A 3 14.41 7.24 -10.22
CA ASN A 3 13.36 8.00 -10.91
C ASN A 3 13.82 9.39 -11.36
N GLU A 4 15.14 9.55 -11.51
CA GLU A 4 15.75 10.76 -12.06
C GLU A 4 15.46 10.84 -13.57
N ALA A 5 15.20 12.04 -14.08
CA ALA A 5 14.74 12.25 -15.45
C ALA A 5 15.65 11.65 -16.54
N MET A 6 16.96 11.61 -16.29
CA MET A 6 17.98 11.12 -17.22
C MET A 6 18.49 9.71 -16.84
N THR A 7 17.75 8.98 -16.00
CA THR A 7 18.05 7.57 -15.73
C THR A 7 17.76 6.68 -16.94
N GLY A 8 18.52 5.59 -17.09
CA GLY A 8 18.41 4.69 -18.26
C GLY A 8 17.15 3.81 -18.29
N SER A 9 16.23 3.95 -17.34
CA SER A 9 14.99 3.19 -17.25
C SER A 9 13.76 4.08 -17.23
N HIS A 10 12.69 3.66 -17.89
CA HIS A 10 11.42 4.37 -17.82
C HIS A 10 10.78 4.25 -16.44
N THR A 11 10.48 5.38 -15.80
CA THR A 11 9.71 5.46 -14.54
C THR A 11 8.39 6.18 -14.75
N GLN A 12 7.39 5.88 -13.92
CA GLN A 12 6.07 6.52 -14.01
C GLN A 12 6.14 8.01 -13.69
N ARG A 13 6.99 8.39 -12.73
CA ARG A 13 7.34 9.76 -12.39
C ARG A 13 8.82 10.00 -12.68
N ARG A 14 9.12 10.99 -13.51
CA ARG A 14 10.48 11.47 -13.77
C ARG A 14 10.70 12.74 -12.94
N ILE A 15 11.81 12.78 -12.22
CA ILE A 15 12.23 13.89 -11.38
C ILE A 15 13.34 14.65 -12.09
N PHE A 16 13.07 15.89 -12.51
CA PHE A 16 14.11 16.78 -13.02
C PHE A 16 14.87 17.38 -11.85
N SER A 17 15.85 16.63 -11.37
CA SER A 17 16.59 16.96 -10.17
C SER A 17 17.73 17.95 -10.44
N ARG A 18 18.38 18.40 -9.36
CA ARG A 18 19.63 19.17 -9.45
C ARG A 18 20.73 18.42 -10.24
N PHE A 19 20.71 17.09 -10.31
CA PHE A 19 21.69 16.32 -11.09
C PHE A 19 21.50 16.55 -12.60
N THR A 20 20.29 16.41 -13.13
CA THR A 20 20.02 16.73 -14.54
C THR A 20 20.35 18.18 -14.86
N LEU A 21 19.94 19.12 -14.00
CA LEU A 21 20.21 20.54 -14.24
C LEU A 21 21.72 20.86 -14.24
N ALA A 22 22.48 20.29 -13.31
CA ALA A 22 23.94 20.44 -13.26
C ALA A 22 24.61 19.83 -14.51
N LEU A 23 24.19 18.63 -14.93
CA LEU A 23 24.70 18.01 -16.14
C LEU A 23 24.49 18.91 -17.37
N MET A 24 23.30 19.50 -17.53
CA MET A 24 22.98 20.39 -18.64
C MET A 24 23.81 21.67 -18.59
N GLU A 25 24.00 22.25 -17.39
CA GLU A 25 24.82 23.45 -17.20
C GLU A 25 26.31 23.18 -17.48
N ASP A 26 26.85 22.04 -17.02
CA ASP A 26 28.25 21.64 -17.21
C ASP A 26 28.61 21.40 -18.69
N THR A 27 27.62 21.18 -19.56
CA THR A 27 27.87 21.15 -21.02
C THR A 27 28.35 22.49 -21.57
N GLY A 28 28.02 23.61 -20.90
CA GLY A 28 28.24 24.98 -21.36
C GLY A 28 27.18 25.54 -22.31
N TRP A 29 26.13 24.76 -22.64
CA TRP A 29 25.07 25.17 -23.57
C TRP A 29 23.91 25.89 -22.87
N TYR A 30 23.75 25.66 -21.56
CA TYR A 30 22.61 26.12 -20.77
C TYR A 30 23.07 26.78 -19.48
N HIS A 31 22.27 27.74 -18.99
CA HIS A 31 22.38 28.26 -17.63
C HIS A 31 21.14 27.82 -16.86
N ALA A 32 21.28 26.93 -15.89
CA ALA A 32 20.15 26.25 -15.29
C ALA A 32 19.52 27.05 -14.15
N ASN A 33 18.19 27.18 -14.13
CA ASN A 33 17.49 27.74 -12.98
C ASN A 33 17.15 26.65 -11.96
N TYR A 34 18.01 26.48 -10.95
CA TYR A 34 17.85 25.48 -9.90
C TYR A 34 16.63 25.68 -8.99
N SER A 35 15.92 26.81 -9.05
CA SER A 35 14.66 26.98 -8.32
C SER A 35 13.56 26.05 -8.83
N HIS A 36 13.68 25.54 -10.06
CA HIS A 36 12.77 24.57 -10.65
C HIS A 36 13.22 23.11 -10.44
N ALA A 37 14.33 22.88 -9.73
CA ALA A 37 14.79 21.53 -9.45
C ALA A 37 13.82 20.80 -8.51
N GLU A 38 13.36 19.63 -8.94
CA GLU A 38 12.55 18.76 -8.10
C GLU A 38 13.42 18.04 -7.07
N ALA A 39 12.83 17.71 -5.92
CA ALA A 39 13.50 16.96 -4.87
C ALA A 39 13.60 15.48 -5.23
N LEU A 40 14.83 14.99 -5.45
CA LEU A 40 15.09 13.57 -5.61
C LEU A 40 15.26 12.90 -4.24
N GLY A 41 14.31 12.04 -3.86
CA GLY A 41 14.37 11.29 -2.61
C GLY A 41 15.37 10.13 -2.63
N TRP A 42 15.53 9.49 -3.78
CA TRP A 42 16.43 8.35 -3.95
C TRP A 42 17.89 8.70 -3.61
N GLY A 43 18.48 8.03 -2.62
CA GLY A 43 19.88 8.22 -2.23
C GLY A 43 20.17 9.45 -1.37
N ARG A 44 19.17 10.31 -1.11
CA ARG A 44 19.37 11.57 -0.37
C ARG A 44 19.79 11.27 1.08
N GLY A 45 20.93 11.82 1.48
CA GLY A 45 21.43 11.70 2.85
C GLY A 45 21.94 10.30 3.24
N LEU A 46 22.10 9.38 2.29
CA LEU A 46 22.54 8.00 2.58
C LEU A 46 24.07 7.84 2.69
N GLY A 47 24.84 8.91 2.43
CA GLY A 47 26.29 8.97 2.66
C GLY A 47 27.15 8.26 1.61
N CYS A 48 28.47 8.28 1.85
CA CYS A 48 29.46 7.78 0.88
C CYS A 48 29.40 6.26 0.67
N VAL A 49 29.05 5.49 1.72
CA VAL A 49 28.90 4.02 1.59
C VAL A 49 27.84 3.69 0.53
N PHE A 50 26.73 4.42 0.50
CA PHE A 50 25.69 4.24 -0.52
C PHE A 50 26.17 4.63 -1.93
N ALA A 51 26.93 5.72 -2.03
CA ALA A 51 27.32 6.30 -3.33
C ALA A 51 28.53 5.61 -3.97
N MET A 52 29.42 5.02 -3.16
CA MET A 52 30.73 4.55 -3.62
C MET A 52 30.97 3.05 -3.46
N GLN A 53 30.19 2.35 -2.65
CA GLN A 53 30.32 0.90 -2.46
C GLN A 53 29.16 0.15 -3.12
N SER A 54 29.23 -1.18 -3.12
CA SER A 54 28.17 -2.02 -3.67
C SER A 54 26.89 -1.91 -2.84
N CYS A 55 25.74 -2.20 -3.47
CA CYS A 55 24.48 -2.29 -2.74
C CYS A 55 24.52 -3.36 -1.64
N LYS A 56 25.29 -4.44 -1.83
CA LYS A 56 25.59 -5.41 -0.77
C LYS A 56 26.24 -4.75 0.45
N ALA A 57 27.36 -4.07 0.26
CA ALA A 57 28.11 -3.45 1.35
C ALA A 57 27.24 -2.45 2.13
N TRP A 58 26.42 -1.66 1.42
CA TRP A 58 25.46 -0.77 2.08
C TRP A 58 24.36 -1.53 2.83
N MET A 59 23.81 -2.61 2.26
CA MET A 59 22.74 -3.40 2.89
C MET A 59 23.24 -4.10 4.15
N ASP A 60 24.47 -4.60 4.12
CA ASP A 60 25.11 -5.25 5.26
C ASP A 60 25.38 -4.24 6.37
N HIS A 61 26.01 -3.10 6.05
CA HIS A 61 26.24 -2.01 7.01
C HIS A 61 24.95 -1.54 7.72
N ARG A 62 23.84 -1.48 6.99
CA ARG A 62 22.52 -1.12 7.55
C ARG A 62 21.93 -2.24 8.40
N SER A 63 22.00 -3.48 7.90
CA SER A 63 21.48 -4.66 8.60
C SER A 63 22.20 -4.91 9.92
N ASP A 64 23.53 -4.74 9.94
CA ASP A 64 24.38 -4.88 11.15
C ASP A 64 24.03 -3.86 12.22
N SER A 65 23.51 -2.70 11.80
CA SER A 65 23.02 -1.64 12.69
C SER A 65 21.54 -1.80 13.07
N GLY A 66 20.87 -2.87 12.65
CA GLY A 66 19.44 -3.09 12.87
C GLY A 66 18.53 -2.10 12.11
N LEU A 67 19.05 -1.47 11.05
CA LEU A 67 18.33 -0.45 10.28
C LEU A 67 17.72 -1.01 8.99
N ASN A 68 16.66 -0.36 8.52
CA ASN A 68 15.98 -0.73 7.27
C ASN A 68 16.92 -0.65 6.06
N VAL A 69 16.96 -1.67 5.21
CA VAL A 69 17.78 -1.68 3.98
C VAL A 69 17.18 -0.89 2.81
N ALA A 70 16.08 -0.17 3.00
CA ALA A 70 15.56 0.75 2.00
C ALA A 70 16.60 1.85 1.67
N PRO A 71 16.85 2.14 0.38
CA PRO A 71 15.95 1.85 -0.73
C PRO A 71 16.18 0.49 -1.43
N PHE A 72 17.24 -0.24 -1.08
CA PHE A 72 17.42 -1.63 -1.50
C PHE A 72 16.45 -2.56 -0.75
N CYS A 73 16.35 -3.82 -1.16
CA CYS A 73 15.40 -4.73 -0.55
C CYS A 73 15.82 -6.20 -0.69
N LYS A 74 15.26 -7.05 0.19
CA LYS A 74 15.51 -8.49 0.25
C LYS A 74 14.21 -9.32 0.14
N GLU A 75 13.10 -8.68 -0.21
CA GLU A 75 11.81 -9.36 -0.37
C GLU A 75 11.69 -9.93 -1.78
N VAL A 76 11.60 -11.26 -1.93
CA VAL A 76 11.44 -11.87 -3.25
C VAL A 76 10.06 -11.54 -3.80
N ARG A 77 10.02 -11.01 -5.03
CA ARG A 77 8.75 -10.75 -5.73
C ARG A 77 7.96 -12.04 -5.89
N GLY A 78 6.78 -12.09 -5.30
CA GLY A 78 5.88 -13.24 -5.34
C GLY A 78 4.41 -12.86 -5.44
N HIS A 79 3.53 -13.85 -5.36
CA HIS A 79 2.09 -13.66 -5.30
C HIS A 79 1.55 -14.22 -3.97
N PRO A 80 0.80 -13.45 -3.18
CA PRO A 80 0.42 -12.04 -3.41
C PRO A 80 1.60 -11.07 -3.34
N LEU A 81 1.47 -9.91 -3.99
CA LEU A 81 2.47 -8.84 -3.94
C LEU A 81 2.52 -8.23 -2.53
N ARG A 82 3.74 -8.04 -2.04
CA ARG A 82 4.02 -7.25 -0.83
C ARG A 82 4.37 -5.82 -1.23
N LEU A 83 3.46 -4.91 -0.90
CA LEU A 83 3.55 -3.50 -1.26
C LEU A 83 4.16 -2.70 -0.10
N GLY A 84 5.07 -1.79 -0.40
CA GLY A 84 5.61 -0.81 0.54
C GLY A 84 5.41 0.62 0.05
N CYS A 85 5.89 1.57 0.83
CA CYS A 85 5.92 2.98 0.46
C CYS A 85 7.30 3.40 -0.03
N GLY A 86 7.34 4.07 -1.19
CA GLY A 86 8.57 4.62 -1.75
C GLY A 86 9.09 5.82 -0.94
N ALA A 87 10.33 6.23 -1.23
CA ALA A 87 10.90 7.44 -0.64
C ALA A 87 10.01 8.66 -0.94
N GLY A 88 9.67 9.43 0.10
CA GLY A 88 8.76 10.58 -0.03
C GLY A 88 7.28 10.22 -0.14
N ARG A 89 6.91 8.95 0.05
CA ARG A 89 5.52 8.46 0.16
C ARG A 89 4.60 8.89 -1.00
N SER A 90 5.14 9.18 -2.17
CA SER A 90 4.32 9.61 -3.33
C SER A 90 3.77 8.45 -4.15
N ALA A 91 4.21 7.22 -3.90
CA ALA A 91 3.83 6.05 -4.66
C ALA A 91 3.95 4.75 -3.84
N LEU A 92 3.17 3.75 -4.23
CA LEU A 92 3.34 2.36 -3.82
C LEU A 92 4.55 1.75 -4.55
N VAL A 93 5.29 0.90 -3.86
CA VAL A 93 6.49 0.24 -4.41
C VAL A 93 6.49 -1.24 -4.07
N LEU A 94 7.20 -2.03 -4.87
CA LEU A 94 7.49 -3.44 -4.61
C LEU A 94 8.98 -3.70 -4.76
N CYS A 95 9.52 -4.72 -4.08
CA CYS A 95 10.89 -5.12 -4.30
C CYS A 95 11.03 -5.80 -5.68
N ASN A 96 11.95 -5.31 -6.51
CA ASN A 96 12.18 -5.87 -7.85
C ASN A 96 13.12 -7.10 -7.85
N LEU A 97 13.33 -7.72 -6.70
CA LEU A 97 14.11 -8.95 -6.54
C LEU A 97 13.36 -10.14 -7.13
N GLN A 98 14.00 -10.90 -8.00
CA GLN A 98 13.42 -12.08 -8.63
C GLN A 98 14.44 -13.22 -8.77
N ARG A 99 13.93 -14.40 -9.12
CA ARG A 99 14.75 -15.57 -9.49
C ARG A 99 14.99 -15.61 -10.99
N TYR A 100 16.23 -15.84 -11.40
CA TYR A 100 16.68 -16.07 -12.76
C TYR A 100 16.75 -17.57 -13.06
N THR A 101 16.74 -17.91 -14.36
CA THR A 101 16.92 -19.29 -14.83
C THR A 101 18.39 -19.74 -14.75
N ASN A 102 19.31 -18.81 -14.98
CA ASN A 102 20.75 -19.03 -14.94
C ASN A 102 21.38 -18.23 -13.79
N PRO A 103 22.51 -18.70 -13.23
CA PRO A 103 23.27 -17.94 -12.25
C PRO A 103 23.68 -16.57 -12.78
N LEU A 104 23.53 -15.55 -11.94
CA LEU A 104 24.08 -14.23 -12.23
C LEU A 104 25.62 -14.29 -12.18
N PRO A 105 26.32 -13.43 -12.93
CA PRO A 105 27.76 -13.26 -12.77
C PRO A 105 28.14 -12.98 -11.31
N THR A 106 29.27 -13.50 -10.83
CA THR A 106 29.67 -13.43 -9.41
C THR A 106 29.69 -12.00 -8.85
N HIS A 107 30.04 -11.00 -9.67
CA HIS A 107 30.07 -9.59 -9.26
C HIS A 107 28.68 -8.96 -9.07
N TYR A 108 27.60 -9.62 -9.53
CA TYR A 108 26.20 -9.21 -9.35
C TYR A 108 25.45 -10.05 -8.31
N GLN A 109 26.14 -10.94 -7.60
CA GLN A 109 25.55 -11.77 -6.53
C GLN A 109 25.69 -11.05 -5.18
N TYR A 110 24.66 -10.29 -4.79
CA TYR A 110 24.71 -9.40 -3.61
C TYR A 110 24.09 -9.99 -2.33
N LEU A 111 23.49 -11.16 -2.39
CA LEU A 111 22.62 -11.69 -1.34
C LEU A 111 23.22 -12.94 -0.71
N ASP A 112 23.42 -12.90 0.60
CA ASP A 112 23.94 -14.06 1.35
C ASP A 112 22.81 -14.95 1.90
N PHE A 113 21.63 -14.36 2.11
CA PHE A 113 20.48 -15.02 2.70
C PHE A 113 19.17 -14.40 2.22
N LEU A 114 18.22 -15.27 1.90
CA LEU A 114 16.82 -14.95 1.65
C LEU A 114 15.93 -15.99 2.36
N PRO A 115 14.85 -15.58 3.03
CA PRO A 115 13.93 -16.53 3.67
C PRO A 115 13.38 -17.55 2.67
N GLY A 116 13.51 -18.84 3.00
CA GLY A 116 12.97 -19.93 2.18
C GLY A 116 13.76 -20.26 0.91
N VAL A 117 14.93 -19.65 0.71
CA VAL A 117 15.82 -19.95 -0.43
C VAL A 117 17.08 -20.65 0.08
N SER A 118 17.51 -21.70 -0.62
CA SER A 118 18.74 -22.44 -0.27
C SER A 118 20.00 -21.63 -0.61
N SER A 119 21.10 -21.84 0.12
CA SER A 119 22.37 -21.18 -0.18
C SER A 119 22.89 -21.49 -1.60
N ALA A 120 22.63 -22.70 -2.11
CA ALA A 120 23.00 -23.11 -3.46
C ALA A 120 22.24 -22.33 -4.55
N ASP A 121 21.01 -21.87 -4.24
CA ASP A 121 20.18 -21.12 -5.17
C ASP A 121 20.42 -19.60 -5.10
N MET A 122 21.20 -19.07 -4.14
CA MET A 122 21.37 -17.62 -3.97
C MET A 122 21.91 -16.92 -5.23
N GLN A 123 22.80 -17.59 -5.96
CA GLN A 123 23.34 -17.10 -7.23
C GLN A 123 22.28 -16.86 -8.31
N LEU A 124 21.07 -17.38 -8.15
CA LEU A 124 19.95 -17.20 -9.06
C LEU A 124 19.11 -15.97 -8.72
N TYR A 125 19.42 -15.21 -7.68
CA TYR A 125 18.59 -14.09 -7.23
C TYR A 125 19.29 -12.75 -7.39
N GLY A 126 18.57 -11.80 -7.99
CA GLY A 126 19.01 -10.41 -8.15
C GLY A 126 17.87 -9.47 -8.54
N GLY A 127 18.16 -8.19 -8.58
CA GLY A 127 17.24 -7.15 -9.02
C GLY A 127 16.97 -7.23 -10.53
N LEU A 128 15.71 -7.03 -10.93
CA LEU A 128 15.24 -7.10 -12.32
C LEU A 128 15.92 -6.09 -13.27
N VAL A 129 16.41 -4.96 -12.76
CA VAL A 129 16.92 -3.86 -13.59
C VAL A 129 18.41 -4.01 -13.83
N GLU A 130 18.79 -4.42 -15.04
CA GLU A 130 20.18 -4.72 -15.42
C GLU A 130 21.11 -3.49 -15.30
N ILE A 131 20.63 -2.31 -15.72
CA ILE A 131 21.38 -1.04 -15.61
C ILE A 131 21.56 -0.53 -14.17
N ALA A 132 20.93 -1.22 -13.20
CA ALA A 132 21.16 -1.01 -11.78
C ALA A 132 22.07 -2.11 -11.21
N ASP A 133 22.90 -2.71 -12.08
CA ASP A 133 23.86 -3.76 -11.77
C ASP A 133 23.24 -4.97 -11.07
N TYR A 134 21.97 -5.28 -11.36
CA TYR A 134 21.17 -6.30 -10.65
C TYR A 134 21.01 -6.08 -9.13
N CYS A 135 21.23 -4.87 -8.62
CA CYS A 135 20.93 -4.55 -7.23
C CYS A 135 19.41 -4.56 -7.00
N PRO A 136 18.89 -5.29 -6.01
CA PRO A 136 17.45 -5.31 -5.72
C PRO A 136 17.02 -4.06 -4.96
N PHE A 137 15.96 -3.40 -5.42
CA PHE A 137 15.41 -2.21 -4.78
C PHE A 137 13.89 -2.09 -4.90
N SER A 138 13.33 -1.29 -3.99
CA SER A 138 11.90 -0.98 -3.96
C SER A 138 11.54 -0.03 -5.10
N GLN A 139 10.69 -0.47 -6.02
CA GLN A 139 10.36 0.22 -7.27
C GLN A 139 8.86 0.45 -7.45
N GLU A 140 8.52 1.63 -8.00
CA GLU A 140 7.19 1.93 -8.52
C GLU A 140 6.82 0.94 -9.63
N PHE A 141 5.56 0.56 -9.71
CA PHE A 141 5.09 -0.42 -10.68
C PHE A 141 3.72 -0.04 -11.27
N SER A 142 3.33 -0.75 -12.33
CA SER A 142 2.00 -0.66 -12.94
C SER A 142 1.23 -1.96 -12.67
N TRP A 143 -0.07 -1.86 -12.40
CA TRP A 143 -0.96 -3.02 -12.49
C TRP A 143 -1.31 -3.27 -13.95
N HIS A 144 -1.28 -4.55 -14.32
CA HIS A 144 -1.73 -5.04 -15.61
C HIS A 144 -2.86 -6.04 -15.40
N GLU A 145 -3.98 -5.86 -16.09
CA GLU A 145 -5.15 -6.75 -16.03
C GLU A 145 -5.34 -7.37 -17.40
N GLY A 146 -5.36 -8.71 -17.49
CA GLY A 146 -5.40 -9.42 -18.78
C GLY A 146 -4.23 -9.10 -19.71
N GLY A 147 -3.08 -8.66 -19.16
CA GLY A 147 -1.90 -8.23 -19.92
C GLY A 147 -1.94 -6.76 -20.38
N ALA A 148 -3.09 -6.09 -20.31
CA ALA A 148 -3.21 -4.67 -20.62
C ALA A 148 -2.87 -3.80 -19.40
N PHE A 149 -2.31 -2.62 -19.64
CA PHE A 149 -2.09 -1.62 -18.58
C PHE A 149 -3.43 -1.24 -17.94
N SER A 150 -3.51 -1.30 -16.61
CA SER A 150 -4.68 -0.89 -15.83
C SER A 150 -4.44 0.47 -15.17
N ARG A 151 -3.44 0.57 -14.28
CA ARG A 151 -3.11 1.80 -13.55
C ARG A 151 -1.67 1.81 -13.04
N GLY A 152 -1.16 3.01 -12.72
CA GLY A 152 0.12 3.18 -12.04
C GLY A 152 0.01 3.18 -10.52
N SER A 153 1.17 3.30 -9.85
CA SER A 153 1.32 3.24 -8.38
C SER A 153 1.51 4.58 -7.70
N ALA A 154 1.63 5.67 -8.47
CA ALA A 154 1.68 7.03 -7.93
C ALA A 154 0.37 7.40 -7.22
N CYS A 155 0.44 7.71 -5.93
CA CYS A 155 -0.70 8.11 -5.09
C CYS A 155 -1.27 9.47 -5.49
N GLN A 156 -0.44 10.34 -6.07
CA GLN A 156 -0.82 11.72 -6.41
C GLN A 156 -1.58 11.86 -7.73
N ASN A 157 -1.69 10.77 -8.51
CA ASN A 157 -2.36 10.77 -9.80
C ASN A 157 -3.80 10.25 -9.67
N PRO A 158 -4.84 11.10 -9.83
CA PRO A 158 -6.24 10.68 -9.72
C PRO A 158 -6.64 9.58 -10.72
N ARG A 159 -5.93 9.44 -11.85
CA ARG A 159 -6.18 8.38 -12.83
C ARG A 159 -5.86 6.97 -12.30
N ASN A 160 -5.16 6.87 -11.17
CA ASN A 160 -4.82 5.60 -10.52
C ASN A 160 -5.87 5.16 -9.49
N GLN A 161 -6.99 5.88 -9.35
CA GLN A 161 -8.07 5.54 -8.43
C GLN A 161 -8.66 4.15 -8.77
N PRO A 162 -8.65 3.19 -7.82
CA PRO A 162 -9.29 1.89 -8.03
C PRO A 162 -10.81 1.99 -8.15
N ASP A 163 -11.42 1.11 -8.94
CA ASP A 163 -12.87 0.89 -8.96
C ASP A 163 -13.38 0.46 -7.58
N GLU A 164 -14.56 0.94 -7.18
CA GLU A 164 -15.15 0.68 -5.86
C GLU A 164 -15.29 -0.81 -5.55
N ARG A 165 -15.52 -1.68 -6.55
CA ARG A 165 -15.66 -3.13 -6.36
C ARG A 165 -14.37 -3.82 -5.92
N VAL A 166 -13.23 -3.19 -6.18
CA VAL A 166 -11.88 -3.70 -5.86
C VAL A 166 -11.10 -2.75 -4.96
N ASN A 167 -11.73 -1.69 -4.45
CA ASN A 167 -11.14 -0.74 -3.51
C ASN A 167 -11.30 -1.20 -2.05
N TYR A 168 -10.67 -2.32 -1.70
CA TYR A 168 -10.79 -2.95 -0.38
C TYR A 168 -10.37 -2.02 0.77
N GLY A 169 -9.35 -1.19 0.54
CA GLY A 169 -8.79 -0.27 1.53
C GLY A 169 -9.53 1.05 1.65
N LEU A 170 -10.53 1.35 0.79
CA LEU A 170 -11.06 2.70 0.62
C LEU A 170 -9.94 3.72 0.30
N GLU A 171 -8.99 3.29 -0.53
CA GLU A 171 -7.90 4.12 -1.02
C GLU A 171 -8.44 5.32 -1.80
N THR A 172 -7.75 6.45 -1.67
CA THR A 172 -8.06 7.70 -2.36
C THR A 172 -6.79 8.22 -3.02
N TYR A 173 -6.82 8.40 -4.34
CA TYR A 173 -5.71 8.93 -5.14
C TYR A 173 -5.98 10.39 -5.53
N GLY A 174 -4.95 11.23 -5.44
CA GLY A 174 -5.04 12.66 -5.75
C GLY A 174 -3.90 13.47 -5.14
N GLN A 175 -3.84 14.77 -5.45
CA GLN A 175 -2.74 15.66 -5.06
C GLN A 175 -2.38 15.62 -3.56
N GLU A 176 -3.38 15.42 -2.68
CA GLU A 176 -3.22 15.36 -1.23
C GLU A 176 -3.02 13.92 -0.70
N SER A 177 -2.80 12.95 -1.57
CA SER A 177 -2.66 11.55 -1.20
C SER A 177 -1.20 11.13 -1.06
N ALA A 178 -0.95 10.35 -0.02
CA ALA A 178 0.34 9.74 0.27
C ALA A 178 0.18 8.22 0.47
N CYS A 179 1.29 7.51 0.29
CA CYS A 179 1.39 6.10 0.59
C CYS A 179 1.49 5.90 2.10
N ILE A 180 0.58 5.07 2.64
CA ILE A 180 0.52 4.68 4.05
C ILE A 180 0.65 3.16 4.14
N GLU A 181 1.50 2.68 5.05
CA GLU A 181 1.67 1.25 5.30
C GLU A 181 0.42 0.66 5.96
N GLN A 182 0.07 -0.56 5.56
CA GLN A 182 -1.02 -1.33 6.14
C GLN A 182 -0.49 -2.20 7.28
N GLY A 183 -1.16 -2.16 8.43
CA GLY A 183 -0.86 -3.03 9.58
C GLY A 183 -1.43 -4.45 9.39
N SER A 184 -2.45 -4.60 8.54
CA SER A 184 -3.10 -5.86 8.21
C SER A 184 -3.69 -5.78 6.80
N THR A 185 -3.96 -6.94 6.19
CA THR A 185 -4.78 -7.00 4.97
C THR A 185 -6.17 -6.38 5.22
N PHE A 186 -6.71 -5.73 4.19
CA PHE A 186 -8.05 -5.17 4.20
C PHE A 186 -9.07 -6.19 3.67
N HIS A 187 -10.24 -6.19 4.28
CA HIS A 187 -11.36 -7.05 3.92
C HIS A 187 -12.63 -6.24 3.68
N MET A 188 -13.36 -6.57 2.62
CA MET A 188 -14.74 -6.12 2.40
C MET A 188 -15.69 -7.21 2.86
N GLN A 189 -16.61 -6.85 3.75
CA GLN A 189 -17.56 -7.77 4.35
C GLN A 189 -18.99 -7.29 4.15
N ARG A 190 -19.87 -8.21 3.77
CA ARG A 190 -21.33 -8.07 3.83
C ARG A 190 -21.91 -9.43 4.20
N CYS A 191 -23.21 -9.50 4.46
CA CYS A 191 -23.84 -10.76 4.85
C CYS A 191 -23.52 -11.91 3.89
N GLY A 192 -22.97 -13.00 4.44
CA GLY A 192 -22.57 -14.21 3.69
C GLY A 192 -21.34 -14.05 2.78
N HIS A 193 -20.72 -12.89 2.70
CA HIS A 193 -19.60 -12.64 1.79
C HIS A 193 -18.47 -11.84 2.45
N LYS A 194 -17.28 -12.44 2.48
CA LYS A 194 -16.02 -11.78 2.86
C LYS A 194 -15.03 -11.89 1.72
N ARG A 195 -14.44 -10.77 1.33
CA ARG A 195 -13.39 -10.71 0.30
C ARG A 195 -12.17 -10.01 0.87
N ALA A 196 -10.99 -10.55 0.63
CA ALA A 196 -9.72 -9.94 1.02
C ALA A 196 -8.99 -9.44 -0.22
N ILE A 197 -8.21 -8.38 -0.05
CA ILE A 197 -7.26 -7.98 -1.08
C ILE A 197 -6.12 -9.01 -1.15
N PRO A 198 -5.76 -9.51 -2.35
CA PRO A 198 -4.61 -10.38 -2.50
C PRO A 198 -3.32 -9.62 -2.19
N ASP A 199 -3.04 -8.54 -2.93
CA ASP A 199 -1.84 -7.71 -2.80
C ASP A 199 -2.00 -6.71 -1.66
N TRP A 200 -1.05 -6.64 -0.74
CA TRP A 200 -1.20 -5.80 0.45
C TRP A 200 0.14 -5.34 1.03
N GLY A 201 0.07 -4.42 1.98
CA GLY A 201 1.20 -3.91 2.74
C GLY A 201 1.26 -2.39 2.77
N SER A 202 0.61 -1.74 1.82
CA SER A 202 0.44 -0.28 1.77
C SER A 202 -0.71 0.08 0.83
N GLY A 203 -1.21 1.31 0.96
CA GLY A 203 -2.23 1.89 0.07
C GLY A 203 -2.11 3.41 0.02
N CYS A 204 -2.80 4.03 -0.94
CA CYS A 204 -2.82 5.49 -1.07
C CYS A 204 -4.02 6.11 -0.36
N TYR A 205 -3.76 7.08 0.52
CA TYR A 205 -4.79 7.75 1.30
C TYR A 205 -4.56 9.25 1.30
N ARG A 206 -5.65 10.02 1.34
CA ARG A 206 -5.58 11.46 1.55
C ARG A 206 -5.03 11.74 2.95
N VAL A 207 -4.08 12.66 3.03
CA VAL A 207 -3.46 13.09 4.27
C VAL A 207 -3.64 14.59 4.44
N THR A 208 -3.97 15.02 5.66
CA THR A 208 -3.99 16.44 6.03
C THR A 208 -3.08 16.69 7.22
N CYS A 209 -2.39 17.82 7.21
CA CYS A 209 -1.45 18.22 8.26
C CYS A 209 -2.03 19.36 9.10
N SER A 210 -1.95 19.25 10.42
CA SER A 210 -2.28 20.31 11.37
C SER A 210 -1.07 20.63 12.24
N PRO A 211 -0.66 21.91 12.39
CA PRO A 211 0.50 22.28 13.21
C PRO A 211 0.42 21.79 14.67
N LYS A 212 -0.80 21.66 15.21
CA LYS A 212 -1.05 21.16 16.56
C LYS A 212 -1.55 19.71 16.59
N GLY A 213 -2.04 19.19 15.48
CA GLY A 213 -2.69 17.86 15.41
C GLY A 213 -1.89 16.80 14.67
N GLY A 214 -0.78 17.17 14.04
CA GLY A 214 0.09 16.25 13.31
C GLY A 214 -0.55 15.80 12.00
N VAL A 215 -0.44 14.49 11.74
CA VAL A 215 -0.93 13.83 10.53
C VAL A 215 -2.34 13.31 10.78
N THR A 216 -3.27 13.55 9.85
CA THR A 216 -4.58 12.88 9.82
C THR A 216 -4.73 12.13 8.51
N VAL A 217 -5.01 10.84 8.59
CA VAL A 217 -5.28 9.96 7.43
C VAL A 217 -6.78 9.87 7.21
N TRP A 218 -7.24 10.06 5.97
CA TRP A 218 -8.65 10.00 5.62
C TRP A 218 -9.00 8.70 4.88
N ILE A 219 -10.01 7.99 5.38
CA ILE A 219 -10.42 6.69 4.84
C ILE A 219 -11.94 6.66 4.71
N GLY A 220 -12.46 6.56 3.49
CA GLY A 220 -13.91 6.58 3.23
C GLY A 220 -14.62 7.81 3.80
N GLY A 221 -13.97 8.98 3.77
CA GLY A 221 -14.51 10.23 4.32
C GLY A 221 -14.38 10.39 5.84
N MET A 222 -13.86 9.37 6.54
CA MET A 222 -13.63 9.42 7.99
C MET A 222 -12.18 9.80 8.30
N ASP A 223 -11.98 10.64 9.30
CA ASP A 223 -10.66 11.09 9.76
C ASP A 223 -10.08 10.15 10.82
N PHE A 224 -8.79 9.83 10.67
CA PHE A 224 -8.00 9.03 11.60
C PHE A 224 -6.72 9.80 11.97
N PRO A 225 -6.70 10.49 13.12
CA PRO A 225 -5.52 11.24 13.55
C PRO A 225 -4.38 10.31 14.02
N CYS A 226 -3.16 10.69 13.68
CA CYS A 226 -1.92 10.03 14.09
C CYS A 226 -1.24 10.82 15.21
N SER A 227 -0.88 10.11 16.27
CA SER A 227 -0.28 10.67 17.48
C SER A 227 1.24 10.53 17.47
N HIS A 228 1.75 9.45 16.87
CA HIS A 228 3.18 9.20 16.67
C HIS A 228 3.43 8.26 15.48
N ALA A 229 4.67 8.23 14.98
CA ALA A 229 5.07 7.33 13.91
C ALA A 229 4.88 5.85 14.32
N GLY A 230 4.41 5.02 13.39
CA GLY A 230 4.20 3.59 13.60
C GLY A 230 2.94 3.22 14.40
N GLN A 231 2.19 4.19 14.93
CA GLN A 231 0.92 3.95 15.62
C GLN A 231 -0.02 3.11 14.72
N ALA A 232 -0.54 2.02 15.26
CA ALA A 232 -1.52 1.20 14.55
C ALA A 232 -2.93 1.83 14.65
N ILE A 233 -3.55 2.09 13.51
CA ILE A 233 -4.94 2.55 13.40
C ILE A 233 -5.79 1.36 12.94
N ARG A 234 -6.81 1.00 13.73
CA ARG A 234 -7.82 0.01 13.31
C ARG A 234 -8.91 0.71 12.51
N VAL A 235 -9.24 0.15 11.36
CA VAL A 235 -10.20 0.71 10.42
C VAL A 235 -11.39 -0.22 10.32
N ALA A 236 -12.59 0.32 10.55
CA ALA A 236 -13.87 -0.33 10.34
C ALA A 236 -14.85 0.73 9.80
N VAL A 237 -14.96 0.83 8.48
CA VAL A 237 -15.75 1.88 7.81
C VAL A 237 -16.77 1.25 6.87
N ARG A 238 -18.03 1.68 6.97
CA ARG A 238 -19.11 1.24 6.07
C ARG A 238 -19.16 2.17 4.87
N ALA A 239 -19.07 1.60 3.66
CA ALA A 239 -19.22 2.30 2.40
C ALA A 239 -20.20 1.52 1.51
N GLY A 240 -21.34 2.16 1.19
CA GLY A 240 -22.46 1.46 0.54
C GLY A 240 -22.91 0.26 1.37
N GLN A 241 -22.92 -0.92 0.75
CA GLN A 241 -23.33 -2.20 1.36
C GLN A 241 -22.17 -3.00 1.97
N TRP A 242 -20.96 -2.45 1.96
CA TRP A 242 -19.75 -3.16 2.40
C TRP A 242 -19.16 -2.52 3.66
N LEU A 243 -18.74 -3.37 4.59
CA LEU A 243 -17.92 -3.01 5.73
C LEU A 243 -16.45 -3.30 5.37
N HIS A 244 -15.62 -2.25 5.37
CA HIS A 244 -14.20 -2.31 5.11
C HIS A 244 -13.45 -2.42 6.43
N VAL A 245 -12.72 -3.51 6.64
CA VAL A 245 -12.03 -3.82 7.89
C VAL A 245 -10.55 -4.06 7.62
N GLY A 246 -9.68 -3.36 8.35
CA GLY A 246 -8.23 -3.49 8.22
C GLY A 246 -7.49 -2.64 9.24
N SER A 247 -6.21 -2.36 8.97
CA SER A 247 -5.44 -1.44 9.79
C SER A 247 -4.35 -0.74 8.98
N LEU A 248 -4.01 0.47 9.41
CA LEU A 248 -2.91 1.27 8.88
C LEU A 248 -1.87 1.51 9.97
N ARG A 249 -0.65 1.87 9.55
CA ARG A 249 0.41 2.38 10.43
C ARG A 249 0.65 3.85 10.10
N CYS A 250 0.63 4.68 11.13
CA CYS A 250 0.89 6.10 10.96
C CYS A 250 2.29 6.37 10.41
N PRO A 251 2.42 7.22 9.38
CA PRO A 251 3.72 7.59 8.84
C PRO A 251 4.46 8.50 9.82
N PRO A 252 5.81 8.59 9.74
CA PRO A 252 6.54 9.69 10.35
C PRO A 252 6.04 11.02 9.80
N CYS A 253 5.71 11.96 10.69
CA CYS A 253 5.14 13.25 10.28
C CYS A 253 6.05 14.01 9.32
N SER A 254 7.36 13.97 9.54
CA SER A 254 8.36 14.65 8.71
C SER A 254 8.42 14.14 7.26
N GLU A 255 7.86 12.97 6.96
CA GLU A 255 7.80 12.42 5.61
C GLU A 255 6.57 12.88 4.82
N VAL A 256 5.54 13.41 5.49
CA VAL A 256 4.26 13.79 4.86
C VAL A 256 3.85 15.24 5.13
N CYS A 257 4.41 15.89 6.16
CA CYS A 257 4.04 17.24 6.57
C CYS A 257 5.24 18.19 6.61
N PRO A 258 5.03 19.48 6.32
CA PRO A 258 6.09 20.50 6.37
C PRO A 258 6.46 20.91 7.81
N ALA A 259 5.52 20.77 8.76
CA ALA A 259 5.70 21.09 10.17
C ALA A 259 5.02 20.02 11.02
N CYS A 260 5.67 19.64 12.12
CA CYS A 260 5.25 18.53 12.97
C CYS A 260 5.19 18.95 14.44
N PRO A 261 4.07 18.67 15.14
CA PRO A 261 4.05 18.76 16.60
C PRO A 261 4.90 17.62 17.20
N PRO A 262 5.27 17.72 18.49
CA PRO A 262 5.82 16.59 19.23
C PRO A 262 4.82 15.43 19.29
N ASP A 263 5.35 14.22 19.48
CA ASP A 263 4.55 13.01 19.67
C ASP A 263 3.57 13.18 20.83
N MET A 264 2.36 12.66 20.64
CA MET A 264 1.26 12.76 21.60
C MET A 264 0.82 11.38 22.07
N GLU A 265 0.27 11.32 23.28
CA GLU A 265 -0.44 10.13 23.75
C GLU A 265 -1.68 9.87 22.88
N PRO A 266 -1.90 8.62 22.41
CA PRO A 266 -3.09 8.28 21.67
C PRO A 266 -4.35 8.58 22.48
N ARG A 267 -5.31 9.29 21.89
CA ARG A 267 -6.58 9.54 22.59
C ARG A 267 -7.28 8.19 22.89
N PRO A 268 -7.66 7.92 24.15
CA PRO A 268 -8.45 6.74 24.45
C PRO A 268 -9.80 6.82 23.72
N GLY A 269 -10.15 5.77 22.97
CA GLY A 269 -11.41 5.70 22.22
C GLY A 269 -11.36 6.08 20.74
N THR A 270 -10.19 6.38 20.16
CA THR A 270 -10.06 6.63 18.69
C THR A 270 -10.27 5.36 17.85
N THR A 271 -10.38 4.19 18.49
CA THR A 271 -10.93 2.98 17.88
C THR A 271 -12.42 3.20 17.66
N ARG A 272 -12.80 3.82 16.54
CA ARG A 272 -14.18 3.76 16.03
C ARG A 272 -14.45 2.30 15.63
N GLN A 273 -14.73 1.45 16.61
CA GLN A 273 -15.37 0.17 16.36
C GLN A 273 -16.82 0.50 16.00
N LEU A 274 -17.13 0.50 14.70
CA LEU A 274 -18.52 0.27 14.34
C LEU A 274 -18.84 -1.15 14.80
N GLU A 275 -19.83 -1.27 15.69
CA GLU A 275 -20.49 -2.55 15.96
C GLU A 275 -20.87 -3.16 14.62
N THR A 276 -20.40 -4.40 14.40
CA THR A 276 -20.84 -5.20 13.27
C THR A 276 -22.31 -5.49 13.51
N ASP A 277 -23.21 -4.73 12.87
CA ASP A 277 -24.63 -5.07 12.85
C ASP A 277 -24.76 -6.53 12.45
N ALA A 278 -25.33 -7.35 13.35
CA ALA A 278 -25.62 -8.73 13.07
C ALA A 278 -26.49 -8.77 11.80
N CYS A 279 -26.07 -9.59 10.83
CA CYS A 279 -26.87 -9.79 9.64
C CYS A 279 -28.30 -10.15 10.06
N PRO A 280 -29.33 -9.45 9.55
CA PRO A 280 -30.69 -9.86 9.81
C PRO A 280 -30.81 -11.30 9.32
N SER A 281 -31.04 -12.22 10.25
CA SER A 281 -31.37 -13.60 9.98
C SER A 281 -32.75 -13.61 9.34
N PHE A 282 -32.81 -13.31 8.05
CA PHE A 282 -34.00 -13.50 7.26
C PHE A 282 -34.14 -15.00 7.01
N SER A 283 -34.69 -15.70 8.00
CA SER A 283 -35.18 -17.07 7.86
C SER A 283 -36.47 -17.00 7.03
N PRO A 284 -36.47 -17.28 5.71
CA PRO A 284 -37.68 -17.20 4.91
C PRO A 284 -38.68 -18.32 5.29
N GLY A 285 -38.23 -19.31 6.07
CA GLY A 285 -39.00 -20.50 6.44
C GLY A 285 -40.00 -20.30 7.58
N LEU A 286 -39.83 -19.31 8.48
CA LEU A 286 -40.71 -19.16 9.65
C LEU A 286 -41.99 -18.35 9.35
N THR A 287 -41.92 -17.36 8.46
CA THR A 287 -43.11 -16.62 8.03
C THR A 287 -43.96 -17.44 7.05
N ALA A 288 -43.34 -18.17 6.12
CA ALA A 288 -44.05 -19.03 5.18
C ALA A 288 -44.77 -20.20 5.86
N THR A 289 -44.20 -20.79 6.92
CA THR A 289 -44.84 -21.91 7.65
C THR A 289 -45.99 -21.45 8.53
N LEU A 290 -45.92 -20.26 9.15
CA LEU A 290 -47.02 -19.73 9.96
C LEU A 290 -48.24 -19.36 9.09
N TRP A 291 -48.01 -18.76 7.91
CA TRP A 291 -49.08 -18.45 6.95
C TRP A 291 -49.70 -19.72 6.35
N MET A 292 -48.90 -20.74 6.03
CA MET A 292 -49.40 -22.04 5.55
C MET A 292 -50.17 -22.80 6.64
N LEU A 293 -49.75 -22.72 7.91
CA LEU A 293 -50.49 -23.30 9.04
C LEU A 293 -51.83 -22.58 9.26
N LEU A 294 -51.86 -21.25 9.23
CA LEU A 294 -53.10 -20.47 9.36
C LEU A 294 -54.07 -20.72 8.20
N LEU A 295 -53.58 -20.81 6.96
CA LEU A 295 -54.40 -21.14 5.78
C LEU A 295 -54.93 -22.59 5.78
N ASN A 296 -54.23 -23.55 6.39
CA ASN A 296 -54.70 -24.93 6.51
C ASN A 296 -55.59 -25.20 7.74
N THR A 297 -55.54 -24.39 8.80
CA THR A 297 -56.38 -24.61 9.99
C THR A 297 -57.74 -23.90 9.93
N ILE A 298 -57.88 -22.83 9.12
CA ILE A 298 -59.13 -22.08 8.99
C ILE A 298 -60.26 -22.88 8.28
N PRO A 299 -60.00 -23.73 7.26
CA PRO A 299 -61.06 -24.54 6.65
C PRO A 299 -61.56 -25.67 7.55
N HIS A 300 -60.73 -26.18 8.47
CA HIS A 300 -61.11 -27.29 9.35
C HIS A 300 -61.94 -26.88 10.58
N LEU A 301 -61.92 -25.61 10.99
CA LEU A 301 -62.78 -25.09 12.05
C LEU A 301 -64.17 -24.65 11.55
N LEU A 302 -64.32 -24.35 10.26
CA LEU A 302 -65.62 -24.03 9.64
C LEU A 302 -66.38 -25.26 9.13
N GLY A 303 -65.72 -26.41 8.98
CA GLY A 303 -66.35 -27.67 8.53
C GLY A 303 -67.02 -28.51 9.63
N VAL A 304 -66.82 -28.20 10.91
CA VAL A 304 -67.36 -28.99 12.05
C VAL A 304 -68.64 -28.37 12.65
N LEU A 305 -69.07 -27.19 12.18
CA LEU A 305 -70.29 -26.50 12.66
C LEU A 305 -71.50 -26.60 11.71
N CYS A 306 -71.44 -27.42 10.65
CA CYS A 306 -72.55 -27.61 9.70
C CYS A 306 -73.08 -29.05 9.59
N VAL A 307 -72.96 -29.85 10.66
CA VAL A 307 -73.69 -31.13 10.80
C VAL A 307 -74.30 -31.20 12.20
N GLU A 308 -75.33 -30.39 12.44
CA GLU A 308 -76.44 -30.66 13.37
C GLU A 308 -77.46 -29.53 13.26
N LEU A 309 -78.37 -29.68 12.28
CA LEU A 309 -79.72 -29.12 12.22
C LEU A 309 -80.54 -29.92 11.22
#